data_AF-A0A2V9HVS8-F1
#
_entry.id   AF-A0A2V9HVS8-F1
#
_cell.length_a   1.000
_cell.length_b   1.000
_cell.length_c   1.000
_cell.angle_alpha   90.00
_cell.angle_beta   90.00
_cell.angle_gamma   90.00
#
_symmetry.space_group_name_H-M   'P 1'
#
loop_
_entity.id
_entity.type
_entity.pdbx_description
1 polymer ?
#
loop_
_entity_poly.entity_id
_entity_poly.type
_entity_poly.pdbx_seq_one_letter_code
_entity_poly.pdbx_strand_id
1 'polypeptide(L)'
;MDPTDLSEGRVAEMISRVATYLRQERGLYSRASEPLTLGWRTAVQPYFSKTLLENVKAVILKGAGIPPPPFYAAAMDFSAGSFPDFVHLASVTYLDIIVFHDEIALRTLFHGLVHATQMALLGVDRYTDL
;
A
#
# COMPACT_ATOMS: atom_id res chain seq x y z
N MET A 1 -9.41 24.58 -11.15
CA MET A 1 -8.34 23.70 -11.65
C MET A 1 -8.07 24.12 -13.08
N ASP A 2 -6.86 24.59 -13.36
CA ASP A 2 -6.44 24.94 -14.72
C ASP A 2 -6.17 23.63 -15.48
N PRO A 3 -6.66 23.42 -16.72
CA PRO A 3 -6.37 22.20 -17.48
C PRO A 3 -4.86 21.96 -17.76
N THR A 4 -4.00 22.95 -17.51
CA THR A 4 -2.53 22.79 -17.54
C THR A 4 -1.94 22.07 -16.31
N ASP A 5 -2.75 21.84 -15.26
CA ASP A 5 -2.33 21.25 -13.97
C ASP A 5 -2.17 19.72 -14.02
N LEU A 6 -2.75 19.05 -15.04
CA LEU A 6 -2.72 17.60 -15.28
C LEU A 6 -1.94 17.22 -16.55
N SER A 7 -0.85 17.91 -16.87
CA SER A 7 -0.02 17.52 -18.02
C SER A 7 0.51 16.09 -17.86
N GLU A 8 0.67 15.37 -18.98
CA GLU A 8 1.18 13.99 -18.99
C GLU A 8 2.50 13.86 -18.23
N GLY A 9 3.38 14.87 -18.35
CA GLY A 9 4.65 14.91 -17.62
C GLY A 9 4.49 14.98 -16.11
N ARG A 10 3.53 15.76 -15.59
CA ARG A 10 3.26 15.85 -14.15
C ARG A 10 2.57 14.60 -13.61
N VAL A 11 1.68 14.01 -14.39
CA VAL A 11 1.07 12.70 -14.07
C VAL A 11 2.16 11.65 -13.95
N ALA A 12 3.04 11.53 -14.95
CA ALA A 12 4.15 10.58 -14.93
C ALA A 12 5.12 10.80 -13.76
N GLU A 13 5.41 12.07 -13.42
CA GLU A 13 6.22 12.41 -12.25
C GLU A 13 5.56 11.93 -10.95
N MET A 14 4.25 12.20 -10.77
CA MET A 14 3.52 11.77 -9.58
C MET A 14 3.48 10.24 -9.44
N ILE A 15 3.20 9.54 -10.54
CA ILE A 15 3.23 8.07 -10.61
C ILE A 15 4.61 7.55 -10.17
N SER A 16 5.69 8.13 -10.70
CA SER A 16 7.05 7.76 -10.35
C SER A 16 7.37 7.99 -8.87
N ARG A 17 6.88 9.08 -8.27
CA ARG A 17 7.01 9.38 -6.84
C ARG A 17 6.30 8.34 -5.98
N VAL A 18 5.06 7.98 -6.33
CA VAL A 18 4.30 6.93 -5.63
C VAL A 18 5.01 5.58 -5.73
N ALA A 19 5.43 5.18 -6.93
CA ALA A 19 6.11 3.90 -7.14
C ALA A 19 7.45 3.82 -6.39
N THR A 20 8.19 4.93 -6.31
CA THR A 20 9.44 5.02 -5.54
C THR A 20 9.17 4.88 -4.05
N TYR A 21 8.17 5.58 -3.53
CA TYR A 21 7.79 5.53 -2.13
C TYR A 21 7.33 4.13 -1.70
N LEU A 22 6.48 3.46 -2.49
CA LEU A 22 6.03 2.10 -2.17
C LEU A 22 7.20 1.13 -2.02
N ARG A 23 8.23 1.24 -2.88
CA ARG A 23 9.44 0.42 -2.79
C ARG A 23 10.28 0.74 -1.56
N GLN A 24 10.44 2.04 -1.25
CA GLN A 24 11.23 2.48 -0.11
C GLN A 24 10.62 2.03 1.22
N GLU A 25 9.31 2.25 1.41
CA GLU A 25 8.59 1.82 2.60
C GLU A 25 8.59 0.28 2.74
N ARG A 26 8.42 -0.45 1.63
CA ARG A 26 8.59 -1.90 1.63
C ARG A 26 9.97 -2.31 2.17
N GLY A 27 11.03 -1.60 1.77
CA GLY A 27 12.37 -1.79 2.31
C GLY A 27 12.44 -1.55 3.82
N LEU A 28 11.87 -0.44 4.30
CA LEU A 28 11.85 -0.03 5.69
C LEU A 28 11.19 -1.09 6.61
N TYR A 29 10.01 -1.58 6.23
CA TYR A 29 9.25 -2.52 7.05
C TYR A 29 9.66 -3.99 6.88
N SER A 30 10.52 -4.32 5.90
CA SER A 30 10.91 -5.70 5.57
C SER A 30 11.51 -6.50 6.74
N ARG A 31 12.25 -5.84 7.63
CA ARG A 31 12.91 -6.47 8.78
C ARG A 31 11.98 -6.67 9.97
N ALA A 32 10.98 -5.80 10.11
CA ALA A 32 10.04 -5.81 11.22
C ALA A 32 8.75 -6.61 10.90
N SER A 33 8.57 -7.03 9.65
CA SER A 33 7.39 -7.77 9.21
C SER A 33 7.57 -9.28 9.34
N GLU A 34 6.48 -9.94 9.75
CA GLU A 34 6.40 -11.38 9.95
C GLU A 34 5.43 -12.01 8.94
N PRO A 35 5.64 -13.27 8.52
CA PRO A 35 4.65 -13.99 7.73
C PRO A 35 3.30 -14.04 8.45
N LEU A 36 2.20 -14.09 7.68
CA LEU A 36 0.88 -14.27 8.24
C LEU A 36 0.80 -15.57 9.07
N THR A 37 0.21 -15.48 10.26
CA THR A 37 -0.04 -16.65 11.10
C THR A 37 -0.91 -17.67 10.36
N LEU A 38 -0.85 -18.95 10.76
CA LEU A 38 -1.66 -19.99 10.14
C LEU A 38 -3.17 -19.65 10.18
N GLY A 39 -3.66 -19.10 11.30
CA GLY A 39 -5.05 -18.70 11.44
C GLY A 39 -5.48 -17.64 10.40
N TRP A 40 -4.67 -16.60 10.21
CA TRP A 40 -4.96 -15.58 9.20
C TRP A 40 -4.90 -16.14 7.78
N ARG A 41 -3.89 -16.97 7.46
CA ARG A 41 -3.78 -17.60 6.14
C ARG A 41 -4.99 -18.48 5.85
N THR A 42 -5.42 -19.32 6.79
CA THR A 42 -6.59 -20.19 6.61
C THR A 42 -7.87 -19.38 6.40
N ALA A 43 -8.07 -18.27 7.12
CA ALA A 43 -9.27 -17.45 7.01
C ALA A 43 -9.48 -16.82 5.62
N VAL A 44 -8.39 -16.56 4.89
CA VAL A 44 -8.43 -15.87 3.58
C VAL A 44 -8.07 -16.79 2.40
N GLN A 45 -7.59 -18.00 2.67
CA GLN A 45 -7.17 -18.99 1.66
C GLN A 45 -8.18 -19.23 0.53
N PRO A 46 -9.51 -19.25 0.75
CA PRO A 46 -10.47 -19.46 -0.34
C PRO A 46 -10.44 -18.40 -1.44
N TYR A 47 -9.86 -17.22 -1.18
CA TYR A 47 -9.95 -16.04 -2.05
C TYR A 47 -8.62 -15.65 -2.71
N PHE A 48 -7.49 -16.15 -2.20
CA PHE A 48 -6.16 -15.74 -2.64
C PHE A 48 -5.29 -16.94 -2.99
N SER A 49 -4.32 -16.74 -3.88
CA SER A 49 -3.41 -17.81 -4.28
C SER A 49 -2.49 -18.21 -3.11
N LYS A 50 -2.15 -19.50 -3.05
CA LYS A 50 -1.22 -20.03 -2.05
C LYS A 50 0.13 -19.28 -2.08
N THR A 51 0.67 -19.06 -3.28
CA THR A 51 1.93 -18.33 -3.48
C THR A 51 1.89 -16.91 -2.90
N LEU A 52 0.78 -16.18 -3.08
CA LEU A 52 0.64 -14.86 -2.47
C LEU A 52 0.68 -14.95 -0.94
N LEU A 53 -0.11 -15.86 -0.36
CA LEU A 53 -0.22 -16.00 1.10
C LEU A 53 1.06 -16.51 1.77
N GLU A 54 1.94 -17.18 1.03
CA GLU A 54 3.27 -17.61 1.51
C GLU A 54 4.31 -16.48 1.47
N ASN A 55 4.12 -15.50 0.59
CA ASN A 55 5.05 -14.38 0.41
C ASN A 55 4.67 -13.14 1.22
N VAL A 56 3.38 -12.90 1.45
CA VAL A 56 2.91 -11.71 2.17
C VAL A 56 3.33 -11.75 3.64
N LYS A 57 3.85 -10.62 4.10
CA LYS A 57 4.18 -10.35 5.49
C LYS A 57 3.32 -9.22 6.04
N ALA A 58 3.18 -9.18 7.36
CA ALA A 58 2.46 -8.14 8.07
C ALA A 58 3.30 -7.58 9.21
N VAL A 59 3.06 -6.33 9.55
CA VAL A 59 3.57 -5.68 10.77
C VAL A 59 2.48 -4.84 11.39
N ILE A 60 2.45 -4.79 12.71
CA ILE A 60 1.53 -3.97 13.50
C ILE A 60 2.37 -2.89 14.20
N LEU A 61 2.04 -1.62 13.98
CA LEU A 61 2.79 -0.48 14.51
C LEU A 61 2.49 -0.15 15.98
N LYS A 62 1.45 -0.77 16.58
CA LYS A 62 1.09 -0.69 18.01
C LYS A 62 1.01 0.76 18.51
N GLY A 63 0.24 1.59 17.81
CA GLY A 63 0.03 3.00 18.16
C GLY A 63 1.05 3.98 17.56
N ALA A 64 2.07 3.49 16.83
CA ALA A 64 2.81 4.36 15.91
C ALA A 64 2.01 4.56 14.61
N GLY A 65 2.01 5.80 14.11
CA GLY A 65 1.35 6.16 12.86
C GLY A 65 2.21 5.83 11.64
N ILE A 66 1.57 5.53 10.52
CA ILE A 66 2.22 5.58 9.21
C ILE A 66 2.40 7.06 8.87
N PRO A 67 3.63 7.56 8.73
CA PRO A 67 3.83 8.96 8.39
C PRO A 67 3.27 9.24 6.99
N PRO A 68 2.74 10.45 6.74
CA PRO A 68 2.34 10.82 5.39
C PRO A 68 3.56 10.76 4.45
N PRO A 69 3.37 10.36 3.17
CA PRO A 69 4.45 10.35 2.21
C PRO A 69 5.13 11.73 2.10
N PRO A 70 6.44 11.83 1.79
CA PRO A 70 7.13 13.11 1.67
C PRO A 70 6.55 14.08 0.63
N PHE A 71 5.76 13.56 -0.31
CA PHE A 71 5.07 14.31 -1.36
C PHE A 71 3.56 14.48 -1.10
N TYR A 72 3.06 14.16 0.11
CA TYR A 72 1.63 14.16 0.44
C TYR A 72 0.95 15.50 0.12
N ALA A 73 1.55 16.64 0.50
CA ALA A 73 0.99 17.96 0.19
C ALA A 73 0.86 18.19 -1.32
N ALA A 74 1.90 17.86 -2.10
CA ALA A 74 1.86 17.98 -3.55
C ALA A 74 0.82 17.04 -4.19
N ALA A 75 0.62 15.85 -3.63
CA ALA A 75 -0.39 14.91 -4.09
C ALA A 75 -1.82 15.37 -3.74
N MET A 76 -2.03 15.96 -2.55
CA MET A 76 -3.31 16.56 -2.17
C MET A 76 -3.67 17.72 -3.09
N ASP A 77 -2.73 18.61 -3.38
CA ASP A 77 -2.95 19.72 -4.32
C ASP A 77 -3.25 19.19 -5.73
N PHE A 78 -2.43 18.27 -6.23
CA PHE A 78 -2.59 17.65 -7.56
C PHE A 78 -3.93 16.91 -7.73
N SER A 79 -4.40 16.23 -6.68
CA SER A 79 -5.64 15.47 -6.69
C SER A 79 -6.88 16.29 -6.33
N ALA A 80 -6.74 17.61 -6.12
CA ALA A 80 -7.76 18.47 -5.53
C ALA A 80 -8.40 17.89 -4.25
N GLY A 81 -7.55 17.29 -3.40
CA GLY A 81 -7.95 16.71 -2.12
C GLY A 81 -8.47 15.28 -2.18
N SER A 82 -8.39 14.62 -3.34
CA SER A 82 -8.87 13.24 -3.53
C SER A 82 -7.80 12.18 -3.22
N PHE A 83 -6.59 12.59 -2.84
CA PHE A 83 -5.52 11.66 -2.50
C PHE A 83 -5.85 10.92 -1.18
N PRO A 84 -5.51 9.62 -1.06
CA PRO A 84 -5.83 8.85 0.13
C PRO A 84 -5.32 9.51 1.41
N ASP A 85 -6.16 9.56 2.43
CA ASP A 85 -5.77 10.08 3.74
C ASP A 85 -5.00 9.03 4.55
N PHE A 86 -3.67 9.09 4.46
CA PHE A 86 -2.76 8.17 5.14
C PHE A 86 -2.87 8.19 6.68
N VAL A 87 -3.39 9.27 7.27
CA VAL A 87 -3.52 9.40 8.73
C VAL A 87 -4.62 8.50 9.29
N HIS A 88 -5.66 8.23 8.48
CA HIS A 88 -6.82 7.44 8.91
C HIS A 88 -6.91 6.05 8.25
N LEU A 89 -5.90 5.65 7.47
CA LEU A 89 -5.87 4.31 6.87
C LEU A 89 -5.66 3.25 7.95
N ALA A 90 -6.54 2.26 8.06
CA ALA A 90 -6.34 1.15 9.00
C ALA A 90 -5.09 0.29 8.66
N SER A 91 -4.72 0.26 7.38
CA SER A 91 -3.49 -0.38 6.90
C SER A 91 -3.05 0.20 5.55
N VAL A 92 -1.77 0.02 5.21
CA VAL A 92 -1.19 0.31 3.90
C VAL A 92 -0.46 -0.92 3.39
N THR A 93 -0.58 -1.18 2.08
CA THR A 93 0.12 -2.30 1.44
C THR A 93 1.29 -1.79 0.61
N TYR A 94 2.49 -2.22 0.96
CA TYR A 94 3.75 -1.93 0.28
C TYR A 94 4.25 -3.22 -0.38
N LEU A 95 3.75 -3.50 -1.58
CA LEU A 95 4.01 -4.73 -2.34
C LEU A 95 3.58 -5.98 -1.56
N ASP A 96 4.54 -6.73 -1.02
CA ASP A 96 4.35 -7.95 -0.25
C ASP A 96 4.25 -7.72 1.27
N ILE A 97 4.24 -6.46 1.72
CA ILE A 97 4.14 -6.11 3.14
C ILE A 97 2.88 -5.30 3.42
N ILE A 98 2.07 -5.77 4.37
CA ILE A 98 0.90 -5.03 4.86
C ILE A 98 1.22 -4.45 6.23
N VAL A 99 1.19 -3.13 6.35
CA VAL A 99 1.44 -2.40 7.59
C VAL A 99 0.09 -2.02 8.20
N PHE A 100 -0.18 -2.50 9.42
CA PHE A 100 -1.38 -2.19 10.18
C PHE A 100 -1.04 -1.19 11.30
N HIS A 101 -1.92 -0.22 11.51
CA HIS A 101 -1.73 0.74 12.60
C HIS A 101 -1.85 0.07 13.98
N ASP A 102 -2.98 -0.58 14.24
CA ASP A 102 -3.32 -1.07 15.59
C ASP A 102 -3.41 -2.58 15.68
N GLU A 103 -4.21 -3.20 14.80
CA GLU A 103 -4.43 -4.65 14.80
C GLU A 103 -4.76 -5.18 13.40
N ILE A 104 -4.61 -6.50 13.24
CA ILE A 104 -5.09 -7.19 12.04
C ILE A 104 -6.55 -7.55 12.26
N ALA A 105 -7.42 -7.01 11.41
CA ALA A 105 -8.83 -7.42 11.32
C ALA A 105 -9.08 -8.08 9.95
N LEU A 106 -10.05 -8.99 9.86
CA LEU A 106 -10.30 -9.75 8.63
C LEU A 106 -10.56 -8.84 7.42
N ARG A 107 -11.37 -7.80 7.60
CA ARG A 107 -11.70 -6.84 6.53
C ARG A 107 -10.46 -6.09 6.03
N THR A 108 -9.61 -5.60 6.93
CA THR A 108 -8.42 -4.81 6.57
C THR A 108 -7.32 -5.69 6.01
N LEU A 109 -7.18 -6.93 6.50
CA LEU A 109 -6.32 -7.95 5.92
C LEU A 109 -6.75 -8.29 4.49
N PHE A 110 -8.04 -8.56 4.29
CA PHE A 110 -8.57 -8.88 2.97
C PHE A 110 -8.30 -7.74 1.98
N HIS A 111 -8.56 -6.49 2.38
CA HIS A 111 -8.30 -5.31 1.56
C HIS A 111 -6.81 -5.17 1.20
N GLY A 112 -5.91 -5.34 2.18
CA GLY A 112 -4.47 -5.31 1.91
C GLY A 112 -4.01 -6.44 0.98
N LEU A 113 -4.60 -7.62 1.10
CA LEU A 113 -4.30 -8.76 0.21
C LEU A 113 -4.80 -8.53 -1.22
N VAL A 114 -5.89 -7.78 -1.43
CA VAL A 114 -6.31 -7.35 -2.78
C VAL A 114 -5.22 -6.46 -3.40
N HIS A 115 -4.69 -5.48 -2.66
CA HIS A 115 -3.60 -4.65 -3.15
C HIS A 115 -2.31 -5.45 -3.41
N ALA A 116 -1.95 -6.36 -2.49
CA ALA A 116 -0.80 -7.25 -2.70
C ALA A 116 -0.97 -8.11 -3.96
N THR A 117 -2.20 -8.60 -4.22
CA THR A 117 -2.52 -9.35 -5.45
C THR A 117 -2.34 -8.49 -6.69
N GLN A 118 -2.89 -7.27 -6.70
CA GLN A 118 -2.77 -6.34 -7.83
C GLN A 118 -1.31 -6.04 -8.13
N MET A 119 -0.51 -5.72 -7.11
CA MET A 119 0.92 -5.44 -7.26
C MET A 119 1.72 -6.69 -7.69
N ALA A 120 1.36 -7.89 -7.22
CA ALA A 120 2.01 -9.12 -7.65
C ALA A 120 1.73 -9.47 -9.13
N LEU A 121 0.54 -9.12 -9.64
CA LEU A 121 0.15 -9.37 -11.04
C LEU A 121 0.69 -8.33 -12.01
N LEU A 122 0.64 -7.05 -11.63
CA LEU A 122 0.99 -5.93 -12.51
C LEU A 122 2.46 -5.49 -12.37
N GLY A 123 3.06 -5.72 -11.20
CA GLY A 123 4.25 -4.99 -10.77
C GLY A 123 3.90 -3.58 -10.28
N VAL A 124 4.76 -3.00 -9.46
CA VAL A 124 4.48 -1.71 -8.80
C VAL A 124 4.35 -0.55 -9.80
N ASP A 125 5.12 -0.53 -10.89
CA ASP A 125 5.07 0.57 -11.85
C ASP A 125 3.72 0.63 -12.59
N ARG A 126 3.21 -0.53 -13.03
CA ARG A 126 1.90 -0.61 -13.69
C ARG A 126 0.74 -0.46 -12.72
N TYR A 127 0.92 -0.89 -11.48
CA TYR A 127 -0.08 -0.66 -10.43
C TYR A 127 -0.28 0.84 -10.18
N THR A 128 0.80 1.63 -10.17
CA THR A 128 0.70 3.08 -9.92
C THR A 128 0.16 3.88 -11.09
N ASP A 129 -0.02 3.27 -12.26
CA ASP A 129 -0.68 3.89 -13.42
C ASP A 129 -2.23 3.85 -13.33
N LEU A 130 -2.80 3.13 -12.34
CA LEU A 130 -4.26 2.89 -12.18
C LEU A 130 -4.92 3.91 -11.23
#